data_AF-A0A1I4HES9-F1
#
_entry.id   AF-A0A1I4HES9-F1
#
_cell.length_a   1.000
_cell.length_b   1.000
_cell.length_c   1.000
_cell.angle_alpha   90.00
_cell.angle_beta   90.00
_cell.angle_gamma   90.00
#
_symmetry.space_group_name_H-M   'P 1'
#
loop_
_entity.id
_entity.type
_entity.pdbx_description
1 polymer ?
#
loop_
_entity_poly.entity_id
_entity_poly.type
_entity_poly.pdbx_seq_one_letter_code
_entity_poly.pdbx_strand_id
1 'polypeptide(L)'
;MSKKLKLFILISVILNVILIGIIAGYSFQHFGLKRGDEIISLLDNSSLPEEKRNSLKKKLREVLPNENKRKNKQEWRDETLAILTAKEFDIDAYRAQLEKRHVERSQNKNNQIEIMTELVSQLNQDERKELAKIFRKNRRL
;
A
#
# COMPACT_ATOMS: atom_id res chain seq x y z
N MET A 1 5.97 46.02 5.87
CA MET A 1 4.98 44.93 5.99
C MET A 1 4.52 44.83 7.46
N SER A 2 3.23 44.98 7.76
CA SER A 2 2.78 45.04 9.17
C SER A 2 2.82 43.67 9.85
N LYS A 3 3.04 43.65 11.18
CA LYS A 3 3.03 42.41 11.99
C LYS A 3 1.70 41.65 11.84
N LYS A 4 0.58 42.37 11.69
CA LYS A 4 -0.75 41.80 11.47
C LYS A 4 -0.85 41.09 10.12
N LEU A 5 -0.29 41.67 9.05
CA LEU A 5 -0.30 41.05 7.72
C LEU A 5 0.52 39.76 7.68
N LYS A 6 1.68 39.72 8.34
CA LYS A 6 2.50 38.51 8.47
C LYS A 6 1.75 37.40 9.22
N LEU A 7 1.01 37.75 10.28
CA LEU A 7 0.22 36.80 11.05
C LEU A 7 -0.92 36.20 10.22
N PHE A 8 -1.64 37.02 9.44
CA PHE A 8 -2.69 36.54 8.53
C PHE A 8 -2.16 35.59 7.46
N ILE A 9 -1.01 35.91 6.85
CA ILE A 9 -0.38 35.03 5.86
C ILE A 9 0.04 33.71 6.51
N LEU A 10 0.65 33.75 7.70
CA LEU A 10 1.06 32.56 8.43
C LEU A 10 -0.13 31.64 8.72
N ILE A 11 -1.25 32.19 9.22
CA ILE A 11 -2.47 31.44 9.50
C ILE A 11 -3.03 30.83 8.21
N SER A 12 -3.08 31.60 7.13
CA SER A 12 -3.56 31.13 5.82
C SER A 12 -2.72 29.97 5.28
N VAL A 13 -1.39 30.05 5.39
CA VAL A 13 -0.48 28.97 4.96
C VAL A 13 -0.69 27.72 5.81
N ILE A 14 -0.75 27.86 7.14
CA ILE A 14 -0.99 26.73 8.04
C ILE A 14 -2.32 26.03 7.71
N LEU A 15 -3.40 26.81 7.49
CA LEU A 15 -4.70 26.25 7.14
C LEU A 15 -4.65 25.44 5.84
N ASN A 16 -3.97 25.96 4.82
CA ASN A 16 -3.83 25.27 3.54
C ASN A 16 -3.03 23.97 3.66
N VAL A 17 -1.94 23.98 4.44
CA VAL A 17 -1.14 22.78 4.69
C VAL A 17 -1.96 21.71 5.44
N ILE A 18 -2.74 22.12 6.44
CA ILE A 18 -3.65 21.22 7.17
C ILE A 18 -4.71 20.65 6.21
N LEU A 19 -5.34 21.50 5.39
CA LEU A 19 -6.38 21.07 4.46
C LEU A 19 -5.84 20.06 3.44
N ILE A 20 -4.67 20.33 2.85
CA ILE A 20 -4.00 19.41 1.93
C ILE A 20 -3.66 18.10 2.66
N GLY A 21 -3.15 18.17 3.89
CA GLY A 21 -2.86 17.00 4.71
C GLY A 21 -4.08 16.11 4.97
N ILE A 22 -5.23 16.72 5.30
CA ILE A 22 -6.49 16.01 5.53
C ILE A 22 -7.00 15.37 4.23
N ILE A 23 -7.04 16.12 3.12
CA ILE A 23 -7.50 15.61 1.83
C ILE A 23 -6.61 14.47 1.34
N ALA A 24 -5.29 14.63 1.45
CA ALA A 24 -4.33 13.61 1.06
C ALA A 24 -4.45 12.36 1.95
N GLY A 25 -4.57 12.53 3.27
CA GLY A 25 -4.75 11.44 4.22
C GLY A 25 -6.04 10.66 3.97
N TYR A 26 -7.16 11.37 3.82
CA TYR A 26 -8.46 10.77 3.52
C TYR A 26 -8.45 10.02 2.18
N SER A 27 -7.89 10.63 1.13
CA SER A 27 -7.75 10.00 -0.19
C SER A 27 -6.88 8.73 -0.11
N PHE A 28 -5.73 8.78 0.57
CA PHE A 28 -4.86 7.61 0.71
C PHE A 28 -5.53 6.46 1.47
N GLN A 29 -6.26 6.77 2.55
CA GLN A 29 -6.97 5.77 3.34
C GLN A 29 -8.12 5.13 2.56
N HIS A 30 -8.88 5.93 1.81
CA HIS A 30 -10.09 5.47 1.15
C HIS A 30 -9.83 4.78 -0.20
N PHE A 31 -8.80 5.18 -0.95
CA PHE A 31 -8.45 4.54 -2.24
C PHE A 31 -7.42 3.42 -2.10
N GLY A 32 -6.53 3.47 -1.10
CA GLY A 32 -5.49 2.45 -0.91
C GLY A 32 -6.00 1.09 -0.41
N LEU A 33 -7.11 1.06 0.33
CA LEU A 33 -7.75 -0.18 0.81
C LEU A 33 -8.62 -0.85 -0.25
N LYS A 34 -9.35 -0.04 -1.03
CA LYS A 34 -10.37 -0.55 -1.95
C LYS A 34 -9.82 -1.49 -3.02
N ARG A 35 -8.56 -1.31 -3.45
CA ARG A 35 -7.96 -2.16 -4.49
C ARG A 35 -7.84 -3.64 -4.13
N GLY A 36 -7.65 -3.96 -2.85
CA GLY A 36 -7.59 -5.35 -2.39
C GLY A 36 -8.97 -6.01 -2.37
N ASP A 37 -9.93 -5.29 -1.79
CA ASP A 37 -11.32 -5.74 -1.66
C ASP A 37 -12.03 -5.83 -3.02
N GLU A 38 -11.64 -4.99 -3.98
CA GLU A 38 -12.19 -4.98 -5.33
C GLU A 38 -11.78 -6.22 -6.14
N ILE A 39 -10.54 -6.71 -6.01
CA ILE A 39 -10.16 -7.99 -6.63
C ILE A 39 -10.96 -9.15 -6.00
N ILE A 40 -11.14 -9.13 -4.67
CA ILE A 40 -11.89 -10.17 -3.95
C ILE A 40 -13.36 -10.17 -4.40
N SER A 41 -13.97 -9.00 -4.58
CA SER A 41 -15.36 -8.88 -5.06
C SER A 41 -15.52 -9.23 -6.55
N LEU A 42 -14.50 -8.98 -7.38
CA LEU A 42 -14.50 -9.45 -8.77
C LEU A 42 -14.38 -10.97 -8.86
N LEU A 43 -13.67 -11.60 -7.92
CA LEU A 43 -13.62 -13.06 -7.83
C LEU A 43 -14.96 -13.65 -7.43
N ASP A 44 -15.71 -13.01 -6.54
CA ASP A 44 -17.09 -13.42 -6.18
C ASP A 44 -18.01 -13.53 -7.40
N ASN A 45 -17.83 -12.65 -8.38
CA ASN A 45 -18.64 -12.59 -9.59
C ASN A 45 -18.03 -13.36 -10.78
N SER A 46 -16.97 -14.15 -10.55
CA SER A 46 -16.28 -14.90 -11.59
C SER A 46 -16.90 -16.28 -11.81
N SER A 47 -16.73 -16.82 -13.02
CA SER A 47 -17.12 -18.19 -13.37
C SER A 47 -16.15 -19.27 -12.86
N LEU A 48 -15.19 -18.91 -12.01
CA LEU A 48 -14.26 -19.87 -11.41
C LEU A 48 -15.00 -20.86 -10.49
N PRO A 49 -14.57 -22.14 -10.45
CA PRO A 49 -15.07 -23.10 -9.47
C PRO A 49 -14.94 -22.57 -8.04
N GLU A 50 -15.91 -22.89 -7.19
CA GLU A 50 -15.98 -22.34 -5.83
C GLU A 50 -14.76 -22.64 -4.97
N GLU A 51 -14.26 -23.88 -5.02
CA GLU A 51 -13.04 -24.29 -4.32
C GLU A 51 -11.83 -23.46 -4.76
N LYS A 52 -11.68 -23.25 -6.07
CA LYS A 52 -10.58 -22.46 -6.66
C LYS A 52 -10.71 -20.99 -6.28
N ARG A 53 -11.92 -20.44 -6.32
CA ARG A 53 -12.23 -19.07 -5.90
C ARG A 53 -11.89 -18.83 -4.43
N ASN A 54 -12.27 -19.76 -3.55
CA ASN A 54 -11.99 -19.64 -2.11
C ASN A 54 -10.49 -19.75 -1.81
N SER A 55 -9.78 -20.68 -2.48
CA SER A 55 -8.33 -20.77 -2.41
C SER A 55 -7.64 -19.48 -2.86
N LEU A 56 -8.10 -18.92 -3.99
CA LEU A 56 -7.61 -17.65 -4.55
C LEU A 56 -7.79 -16.49 -3.58
N LYS A 57 -8.97 -16.36 -2.97
CA LYS A 57 -9.25 -15.29 -1.99
C LYS A 57 -8.40 -15.42 -0.74
N LYS A 58 -8.23 -16.64 -0.22
CA LYS A 58 -7.40 -16.88 0.96
C LYS A 58 -5.95 -16.45 0.69
N LYS A 59 -5.36 -16.94 -0.41
CA LYS A 59 -4.01 -16.54 -0.81
C LYS A 59 -3.90 -15.05 -1.08
N LEU A 60 -4.87 -14.43 -1.78
CA LEU A 60 -4.88 -12.98 -2.01
C LEU A 60 -4.88 -12.18 -0.71
N ARG A 61 -5.62 -12.59 0.32
CA ARG A 61 -5.63 -11.93 1.63
C ARG A 61 -4.28 -12.03 2.36
N GLU A 62 -3.51 -13.08 2.12
CA GLU A 62 -2.15 -13.24 2.69
C GLU A 62 -1.14 -12.27 2.03
N VAL A 63 -1.28 -12.04 0.72
CA VAL A 63 -0.37 -11.17 -0.04
C VAL A 63 -0.76 -9.70 -0.07
N LEU A 64 -2.06 -9.39 -0.01
CA LEU A 64 -2.56 -8.01 0.07
C LEU A 64 -2.04 -7.32 1.35
N PRO A 65 -2.02 -5.97 1.38
CA PRO A 65 -1.60 -5.23 2.56
C PRO A 65 -2.57 -5.51 3.72
N ASN A 66 -2.09 -6.18 4.77
CA ASN A 66 -2.85 -6.38 6.01
C ASN A 66 -2.46 -5.32 7.07
N GLU A 67 -3.19 -5.26 8.18
CA GLU A 67 -2.92 -4.29 9.26
C GLU A 67 -1.51 -4.42 9.84
N ASN A 68 -0.94 -5.62 9.89
CA ASN A 68 0.43 -5.84 10.36
C ASN A 68 1.47 -5.17 9.43
N LYS A 69 1.29 -5.25 8.10
CA LYS A 69 2.12 -4.52 7.13
C LYS A 69 1.99 -2.99 7.26
N ARG A 70 0.90 -2.48 7.85
CA ARG A 70 0.72 -1.05 8.15
C ARG A 70 1.47 -0.64 9.41
N LYS A 71 1.41 -1.44 10.48
CA LYS A 71 2.18 -1.21 11.71
C LYS A 71 3.68 -1.15 11.44
N ASN A 72 4.23 -2.13 10.71
CA ASN A 72 5.65 -2.11 10.32
C ASN A 72 6.03 -0.88 9.48
N LYS A 73 5.11 -0.37 8.64
CA LYS A 73 5.35 0.86 7.86
C LYS A 73 5.38 2.09 8.77
N GLN A 74 4.53 2.13 9.80
CA GLN A 74 4.48 3.24 10.74
C GLN A 74 5.72 3.26 11.63
N GLU A 75 6.09 2.12 12.21
CA GLU A 75 7.32 1.96 13.00
C GLU A 75 8.56 2.37 12.21
N TRP A 76 8.68 1.89 10.96
CA TRP A 76 9.79 2.29 10.09
C TRP A 76 9.85 3.81 9.85
N ARG A 77 8.69 4.48 9.71
CA ARG A 77 8.63 5.95 9.54
C ARG A 77 9.06 6.66 10.80
N ASP A 78 8.57 6.20 11.95
CA ASP A 78 8.86 6.82 13.24
C ASP A 78 10.36 6.69 13.57
N GLU A 79 10.96 5.52 13.32
CA GLU A 79 12.41 5.29 13.41
C GLU A 79 13.20 6.20 12.46
N THR A 80 12.74 6.35 11.21
CA THR A 80 13.40 7.23 10.22
C THR A 80 13.33 8.70 10.64
N LEU A 81 12.19 9.14 11.17
CA LEU A 81 12.01 10.50 11.67
C LEU A 81 12.87 10.76 12.91
N ALA A 82 13.03 9.78 13.80
CA ALA A 82 13.91 9.90 14.95
C ALA A 82 15.37 10.17 14.53
N ILE A 83 15.87 9.47 13.50
CA ILE A 83 17.22 9.69 12.95
C ILE A 83 17.34 11.09 12.34
N LEU A 84 16.35 11.53 11.56
CA LEU A 84 16.38 12.84 10.90
C LEU A 84 16.25 14.03 11.87
N THR A 85 15.63 13.81 13.03
CA THR A 85 15.41 14.85 14.05
C THR A 85 16.42 14.81 15.20
N ALA A 86 17.37 13.85 15.16
CA ALA A 86 18.43 13.76 16.15
C ALA A 86 19.33 15.01 16.13
N LYS A 87 19.91 15.33 17.29
CA LYS A 87 20.80 16.50 17.45
C LYS A 87 22.02 16.43 16.52
N GLU A 88 22.53 15.23 16.31
CA GLU A 88 23.56 14.92 15.31
C GLU A 88 23.00 13.91 14.33
N PHE A 89 23.21 14.16 13.04
CA PHE A 89 22.70 13.30 11.98
C PHE A 89 23.63 12.10 11.78
N ASP A 90 23.12 10.91 12.11
CA ASP A 90 23.81 9.65 11.86
C ASP A 90 23.50 9.14 10.44
N ILE A 91 24.45 9.37 9.53
CA ILE A 91 24.33 8.99 8.11
C ILE A 91 24.29 7.47 7.92
N ASP A 92 24.97 6.71 8.77
CA ASP A 92 25.08 5.25 8.65
C ASP A 92 23.80 4.59 9.16
N ALA A 93 23.26 5.06 10.28
CA ALA A 93 21.94 4.66 10.75
C ALA A 93 20.84 4.97 9.73
N TYR A 94 20.89 6.16 9.11
CA TYR A 94 19.93 6.53 8.07
C TYR A 94 20.02 5.59 6.85
N ARG A 95 21.22 5.29 6.36
CA ARG A 95 21.44 4.34 5.25
C ARG A 95 20.94 2.94 5.59
N ALA A 96 21.29 2.43 6.76
CA ALA A 96 20.85 1.11 7.23
C ALA A 96 19.31 1.02 7.28
N GLN A 97 18.64 2.09 7.72
CA GLN A 97 17.18 2.14 7.77
C GLN A 97 16.53 2.14 6.38
N LEU A 98 17.14 2.82 5.39
CA LEU A 98 16.69 2.77 4.00
C LEU A 98 16.91 1.40 3.36
N GLU A 99 18.05 0.78 3.61
CA GLU A 99 18.38 -0.56 3.08
C GLU A 99 17.46 -1.63 3.66
N LYS A 100 17.24 -1.64 4.98
CA LYS A 100 16.27 -2.52 5.64
C LYS A 100 14.91 -2.43 4.95
N ARG A 101 14.45 -1.22 4.64
CA ARG A 101 13.17 -1.03 3.94
C ARG A 101 13.15 -1.58 2.54
N HIS A 102 14.26 -1.39 1.81
CA HIS A 102 14.39 -1.89 0.46
C HIS A 102 14.38 -3.42 0.43
N VAL A 103 15.12 -4.07 1.34
CA VAL A 103 15.15 -5.52 1.50
C VAL A 103 13.76 -6.06 1.83
N GLU A 104 13.09 -5.49 2.85
CA GLU A 104 11.72 -5.88 3.20
C GLU A 104 10.75 -5.74 2.02
N ARG A 105 10.81 -4.62 1.28
CA ARG A 105 9.95 -4.42 0.11
C ARG A 105 10.23 -5.45 -0.98
N SER A 106 11.50 -5.77 -1.21
CA SER A 106 11.92 -6.73 -2.24
C SER A 106 11.46 -8.15 -1.87
N GLN A 107 11.67 -8.57 -0.62
CA GLN A 107 11.20 -9.85 -0.11
C GLN A 107 9.67 -9.98 -0.20
N ASN A 108 8.94 -8.94 0.22
CA ASN A 108 7.48 -8.91 0.10
C ASN A 108 7.01 -9.04 -1.36
N LYS A 109 7.68 -8.36 -2.29
CA LYS A 109 7.36 -8.46 -3.73
C LYS A 109 7.66 -9.84 -4.28
N ASN A 110 8.77 -10.45 -3.90
CA ASN A 110 9.14 -11.79 -4.33
C ASN A 110 8.13 -12.83 -3.82
N ASN A 111 7.77 -12.77 -2.55
CA ASN A 111 6.73 -13.63 -1.97
C ASN A 111 5.37 -13.45 -2.69
N GLN A 112 5.02 -12.21 -3.04
CA GLN A 112 3.84 -11.94 -3.86
C GLN A 112 3.88 -12.61 -5.24
N ILE A 113 5.02 -12.54 -5.92
CA ILE A 113 5.21 -13.18 -7.22
C ILE A 113 5.10 -14.69 -7.08
N GLU A 114 5.75 -15.28 -6.09
CA GLU A 114 5.76 -16.72 -5.86
C GLU A 114 4.34 -17.27 -5.59
N ILE A 115 3.62 -16.67 -4.65
CA ILE A 115 2.23 -17.06 -4.32
C ILE A 115 1.31 -16.92 -5.55
N MET A 116 1.45 -15.83 -6.32
CA MET A 116 0.65 -15.65 -7.53
C MET A 116 1.02 -16.66 -8.62
N THR A 117 2.30 -17.00 -8.74
CA THR A 117 2.79 -17.98 -9.73
C THR A 117 2.28 -19.38 -9.40
N GLU A 118 2.39 -19.79 -8.15
CA GLU A 118 1.86 -21.07 -7.65
C GLU A 118 0.34 -21.16 -7.92
N LEU A 119 -0.39 -20.09 -7.62
CA LEU A 119 -1.83 -20.02 -7.82
C LEU A 119 -2.22 -20.11 -9.30
N VAL A 120 -1.55 -19.36 -10.18
CA VAL A 120 -1.81 -19.41 -11.63
C VAL A 120 -1.43 -20.77 -12.22
N SER A 121 -0.42 -21.45 -11.68
CA SER A 121 0.00 -22.78 -12.14
C SER A 121 -1.06 -23.86 -11.92
N GLN A 122 -1.96 -23.67 -10.95
CA GLN A 122 -3.03 -24.61 -10.60
C GLN A 122 -4.32 -24.40 -11.41
N LEU A 123 -4.33 -23.43 -12.33
CA LEU A 123 -5.47 -23.07 -13.16
C LEU A 123 -5.31 -23.62 -14.58
N ASN A 124 -6.40 -24.13 -15.14
CA ASN A 124 -6.45 -24.50 -16.55
C ASN A 124 -6.46 -23.25 -17.45
N GLN A 125 -6.43 -23.44 -18.77
CA GLN A 125 -6.31 -22.32 -19.71
C GLN A 125 -7.51 -21.35 -19.64
N ASP A 126 -8.73 -21.85 -19.49
CA ASP A 126 -9.93 -21.01 -19.48
C ASP A 126 -10.10 -20.28 -18.14
N GLU A 127 -9.76 -20.94 -17.03
CA GLU A 127 -9.67 -20.31 -15.71
C GLU A 127 -8.64 -19.18 -15.69
N ARG A 128 -7.48 -19.37 -16.34
CA ARG A 128 -6.47 -18.30 -16.49
C ARG A 128 -6.96 -17.12 -17.32
N LYS A 129 -7.78 -17.36 -18.36
CA LYS A 129 -8.41 -16.28 -19.14
C LYS A 129 -9.38 -15.47 -18.29
N GLU A 130 -10.17 -16.13 -17.44
CA GLU A 130 -11.08 -15.43 -16.52
C GLU A 130 -10.33 -14.60 -15.50
N LEU A 131 -9.27 -15.15 -14.90
CA LEU A 131 -8.39 -14.40 -14.00
C LEU A 131 -7.76 -13.18 -14.70
N ALA A 132 -7.34 -13.32 -15.97
CA ALA A 132 -6.80 -12.21 -16.75
C ALA A 132 -7.84 -11.10 -16.99
N LYS A 133 -9.12 -11.44 -17.20
CA LYS A 133 -10.21 -10.45 -17.32
C LYS A 133 -10.39 -9.67 -16.01
N ILE A 134 -10.35 -10.35 -14.87
CA ILE A 134 -10.43 -9.74 -13.54
C ILE A 134 -9.31 -8.72 -13.34
N PHE A 135 -8.05 -9.10 -13.62
CA PHE A 135 -6.91 -8.18 -13.48
C PHE A 135 -6.97 -7.01 -14.45
N ARG A 136 -7.46 -7.22 -15.68
CA ARG A 136 -7.63 -6.13 -16.65
C ARG A 136 -8.69 -5.13 -16.20
N LYS A 137 -9.76 -5.59 -15.54
CA LYS A 137 -10.82 -4.73 -14.99
C LYS A 137 -10.31 -3.90 -13.81
N ASN A 138 -9.51 -4.52 -12.93
CA ASN A 138 -8.90 -3.83 -11.78
C ASN A 138 -7.82 -2.80 -12.16
N ARG A 139 -7.22 -2.88 -13.36
CA ARG A 139 -6.19 -1.93 -13.84
C ARG A 139 -6.78 -0.62 -14.41
N ARG A 140 -8.11 -0.53 -14.59
CA ARG A 140 -8.78 0.59 -15.27
C ARG A 140 -9.35 1.69 -14.35
N LEU A 141 -8.92 1.75 -13.09
CA LEU A 141 -9.28 2.81 -12.11
C LEU A 141 -8.05 3.25 -11.30
#